data_AF-A0A643EIF8-F1
#
_entry.id   AF-A0A643EIF8-F1
#
_cell.length_a   1.000
_cell.length_b   1.000
_cell.length_c   1.000
_cell.angle_alpha   90.00
_cell.angle_beta   90.00
_cell.angle_gamma   90.00
#
_symmetry.space_group_name_H-M   'P 1'
#
loop_
_entity.id
_entity.type
_entity.pdbx_description
1 polymer ?
#
loop_
_entity_poly.entity_id
_entity_poly.type
_entity_poly.pdbx_seq_one_letter_code
_entity_poly.pdbx_strand_id
1 'polypeptide(L)'
;MHIPPELIIHQTRHWTLNQRIDSALPGYCMLGSRQPATAFHQLPEQALAEFGPLLARVEREMDALLRPRRIYVGRYGHMPGLPVHFHLMPLYDWVEELFWEDTRYRTLQQFGVPTAEPLTDGAELTLFVWREFCERADPPAVRGMDRQQAIAGLRRAFGYGVQPRTSSGPDSESAQDA
;
A
#
# COMPACT_ATOMS: atom_id res chain seq x y z
N MET A 1 16.00 -4.36 6.76
CA MET A 1 14.77 -4.87 7.42
C MET A 1 14.41 -6.19 6.77
N HIS A 2 14.17 -7.25 7.54
CA HIS A 2 13.64 -8.50 7.01
C HIS A 2 12.12 -8.36 6.86
N ILE A 3 11.61 -8.46 5.64
CA ILE A 3 10.16 -8.46 5.37
C ILE A 3 9.75 -9.92 5.26
N PRO A 4 8.83 -10.42 6.12
CA PRO A 4 8.33 -11.77 6.01
C PRO A 4 7.76 -12.05 4.60
N PRO A 5 8.15 -13.16 3.93
CA PRO A 5 7.74 -13.44 2.56
C PRO A 5 6.22 -13.44 2.35
N GLU A 6 5.47 -13.89 3.36
CA GLU A 6 4.01 -13.92 3.35
C GLU A 6 3.37 -12.52 3.27
N LEU A 7 4.10 -11.45 3.59
CA LEU A 7 3.64 -10.07 3.46
C LEU A 7 4.03 -9.41 2.15
N ILE A 8 4.94 -10.00 1.35
CA ILE A 8 5.38 -9.45 0.07
C ILE A 8 4.29 -9.62 -0.98
N ILE A 9 3.88 -8.51 -1.60
CA ILE A 9 2.82 -8.47 -2.61
C ILE A 9 3.41 -8.46 -4.02
N HIS A 10 4.41 -7.62 -4.26
CA HIS A 10 5.06 -7.48 -5.56
C HIS A 10 6.51 -7.03 -5.38
N GLN A 11 7.39 -7.44 -6.28
CA GLN A 11 8.78 -7.01 -6.30
C GLN A 11 9.22 -6.73 -7.73
N THR A 12 10.03 -5.70 -7.85
CA THR A 12 10.77 -5.39 -9.06
C THR A 12 12.27 -5.44 -8.76
N ARG A 13 13.10 -5.01 -9.71
CA ARG A 13 14.53 -4.88 -9.47
C ARG A 13 14.83 -3.88 -8.34
N HIS A 14 14.05 -2.81 -8.26
CA HIS A 14 14.36 -1.65 -7.40
C HIS A 14 13.41 -1.49 -6.22
N TRP A 15 12.23 -2.09 -6.25
CA TRP A 15 11.17 -1.84 -5.27
C TRP A 15 10.58 -3.14 -4.72
N THR A 16 10.15 -3.09 -3.46
CA THR A 16 9.33 -4.12 -2.81
C THR A 16 8.05 -3.48 -2.32
N LEU A 17 6.92 -4.01 -2.77
CA LEU A 17 5.60 -3.72 -2.22
C LEU A 17 5.23 -4.84 -1.24
N ASN A 18 4.96 -4.49 0.01
CA ASN A 18 4.50 -5.43 1.03
C ASN A 18 3.40 -4.81 1.89
N GLN A 19 2.55 -5.64 2.50
CA GLN A 19 1.70 -5.19 3.60
C GLN A 19 2.59 -4.68 4.74
N ARG A 20 2.23 -3.53 5.33
CA ARG A 20 2.91 -3.00 6.52
C ARG A 20 2.83 -4.03 7.66
N ILE A 21 3.99 -4.39 8.21
CA ILE A 21 4.18 -5.57 9.07
C ILE A 21 3.31 -5.53 10.33
N ASP A 22 3.24 -4.37 10.96
CA ASP A 22 2.55 -4.11 12.21
C ASP A 22 1.09 -3.64 12.01
N SER A 23 0.59 -3.55 10.79
CA SER A 23 -0.77 -3.04 10.55
C SER A 23 -1.83 -4.13 10.45
N ALA A 24 -2.94 -3.92 11.16
CA ALA A 24 -4.20 -4.64 11.00
C ALA A 24 -5.08 -4.06 9.87
N LEU A 25 -4.81 -2.84 9.39
CA LEU A 25 -5.59 -2.20 8.34
C LEU A 25 -5.36 -2.93 6.99
N PRO A 26 -6.42 -3.48 6.36
CA PRO A 26 -6.29 -4.20 5.10
C PRO A 26 -5.79 -3.29 3.98
N GLY A 27 -4.73 -3.74 3.30
CA GLY A 27 -4.17 -3.01 2.18
C GLY A 27 -3.27 -1.84 2.55
N TYR A 28 -2.99 -1.60 3.84
CA TYR A 28 -1.93 -0.68 4.21
C TYR A 28 -0.58 -1.26 3.78
N CYS A 29 -0.07 -0.77 2.64
CA CYS A 29 1.17 -1.22 2.03
C CYS A 29 2.35 -0.28 2.31
N MET A 30 3.54 -0.85 2.17
CA MET A 30 4.83 -0.16 2.13
C MET A 30 5.45 -0.41 0.77
N LEU A 31 5.83 0.66 0.06
CA LEU A 31 6.66 0.57 -1.14
C LEU A 31 8.09 1.00 -0.78
N GLY A 32 8.96 0.03 -0.57
CA GLY A 32 10.34 0.24 -0.12
C GLY A 32 11.38 -0.01 -1.21
N SER A 33 12.42 0.82 -1.25
CA SER A 33 13.59 0.59 -2.08
C SER A 33 14.34 -0.66 -1.61
N ARG A 34 14.81 -1.45 -2.57
CA ARG A 34 15.66 -2.62 -2.33
C ARG A 34 17.12 -2.22 -2.11
N GLN A 35 17.50 -1.00 -2.48
CA GLN A 35 18.82 -0.44 -2.27
C GLN A 35 18.92 0.23 -0.89
N PRO A 36 20.08 0.18 -0.23
CA PRO A 36 20.29 0.82 1.07
C PRO A 36 20.50 2.34 0.95
N ALA A 37 19.57 3.03 0.28
CA ALA A 37 19.57 4.48 0.11
C ALA A 37 18.55 5.11 1.05
N THR A 38 18.91 6.17 1.77
CA THR A 38 18.02 6.88 2.72
C THR A 38 17.37 8.12 2.11
N ALA A 39 17.88 8.58 0.96
CA ALA A 39 17.38 9.72 0.20
C ALA A 39 17.20 9.39 -1.30
N PHE A 40 16.27 10.10 -1.95
CA PHE A 40 15.96 9.88 -3.37
C PHE A 40 17.14 10.10 -4.31
N HIS A 41 17.94 11.15 -4.07
CA HIS A 41 19.09 11.47 -4.91
C HIS A 41 20.23 10.43 -4.80
N GLN A 42 20.12 9.46 -3.90
CA GLN A 42 21.04 8.33 -3.77
C GLN A 42 20.55 7.09 -4.54
N LEU A 43 19.32 7.10 -5.03
CA LEU A 43 18.77 6.00 -5.82
C LEU A 43 19.31 6.04 -7.26
N PRO A 44 19.50 4.89 -7.91
CA PRO A 44 19.80 4.83 -9.33
C PRO A 44 18.70 5.50 -10.16
N GLU A 45 19.06 6.14 -11.27
CA GLU A 45 18.11 6.78 -12.20
C GLU A 45 16.99 5.82 -12.64
N GLN A 46 17.33 4.54 -12.85
CA GLN A 46 16.36 3.49 -13.22
C GLN A 46 15.31 3.28 -12.12
N ALA A 47 15.69 3.33 -10.85
CA ALA A 47 14.76 3.21 -9.73
C ALA A 47 13.83 4.43 -9.64
N LEU A 48 14.37 5.62 -9.89
CA LEU A 48 13.60 6.87 -9.95
C LEU A 48 12.61 6.87 -11.12
N ALA A 49 13.04 6.43 -12.30
CA ALA A 49 12.20 6.33 -13.49
C ALA A 49 11.08 5.28 -13.33
N GLU A 50 11.36 4.17 -12.62
CA GLU A 50 10.37 3.13 -12.33
C GLU A 50 9.33 3.57 -11.28
N PHE A 51 9.70 4.48 -10.37
CA PHE A 51 8.87 4.84 -9.22
C PHE A 51 7.48 5.35 -9.59
N GLY A 52 7.37 6.34 -10.48
CA GLY A 52 6.09 6.94 -10.87
C GLY A 52 5.11 5.93 -11.47
N PRO A 53 5.48 5.21 -12.55
CA PRO A 53 4.64 4.17 -13.15
C PRO A 53 4.27 3.05 -12.19
N LEU A 54 5.20 2.63 -11.31
CA LEU A 54 4.92 1.61 -10.30
C LEU A 54 3.89 2.13 -9.28
N LEU A 55 4.06 3.34 -8.75
CA LEU A 55 3.13 3.95 -7.81
C LEU A 55 1.71 4.03 -8.38
N ALA A 56 1.57 4.54 -9.62
CA ALA A 56 0.30 4.62 -10.31
C ALA A 56 -0.36 3.24 -10.51
N ARG A 57 0.44 2.19 -10.78
CA ARG A 57 -0.07 0.82 -10.83
C ARG A 57 -0.57 0.37 -9.46
N VAL A 58 0.19 0.61 -8.38
CA VAL A 58 -0.23 0.22 -7.03
C VAL A 58 -1.55 0.89 -6.65
N GLU A 59 -1.68 2.20 -6.86
CA GLU A 59 -2.93 2.93 -6.59
C GLU A 59 -4.10 2.35 -7.38
N ARG A 60 -3.93 2.11 -8.70
CA ARG A 60 -4.98 1.52 -9.53
C ARG A 60 -5.44 0.14 -9.03
N GLU A 61 -4.50 -0.75 -8.70
CA GLU A 61 -4.87 -2.09 -8.22
C GLU A 61 -5.53 -2.03 -6.83
N MET A 62 -5.08 -1.11 -5.96
CA MET A 62 -5.71 -0.86 -4.66
C MET A 62 -7.13 -0.29 -4.83
N ASP A 63 -7.34 0.69 -5.70
CA ASP A 63 -8.65 1.26 -5.98
C ASP A 63 -9.62 0.21 -6.54
N ALA A 64 -9.18 -0.59 -7.50
CA ALA A 64 -10.02 -1.61 -8.12
C ALA A 64 -10.42 -2.71 -7.13
N LEU A 65 -9.49 -3.16 -6.28
CA LEU A 65 -9.71 -4.27 -5.36
C LEU A 65 -10.38 -3.84 -4.05
N LEU A 66 -9.80 -2.83 -3.39
CA LEU A 66 -10.13 -2.44 -2.02
C LEU A 66 -11.22 -1.36 -2.00
N ARG A 67 -11.37 -0.58 -3.07
CA ARG A 67 -12.33 0.52 -3.20
C ARG A 67 -12.32 1.47 -1.99
N PRO A 68 -11.14 1.99 -1.58
CA PRO A 68 -11.09 2.97 -0.51
C PRO A 68 -11.71 4.30 -0.97
N ARG A 69 -12.06 5.15 -0.01
CA ARG A 69 -12.49 6.52 -0.29
C ARG A 69 -11.35 7.37 -0.87
N ARG A 70 -10.13 7.09 -0.42
CA ARG A 70 -8.87 7.74 -0.83
C ARG A 70 -7.67 6.87 -0.45
N ILE A 71 -6.54 7.07 -1.11
CA ILE A 71 -5.26 6.46 -0.76
C ILE A 71 -4.30 7.59 -0.35
N TYR A 72 -3.72 7.50 0.84
CA TYR A 72 -2.64 8.40 1.25
C TYR A 72 -1.29 7.80 0.89
N VAL A 73 -0.44 8.60 0.23
CA VAL A 73 0.95 8.25 -0.09
C VAL A 73 1.88 9.20 0.65
N GLY A 74 2.68 8.67 1.59
CA GLY A 74 3.53 9.48 2.46
C GLY A 74 4.93 8.90 2.70
N ARG A 75 5.94 9.76 2.73
CA ARG A 75 7.31 9.44 3.20
C ARG A 75 7.63 10.32 4.40
N TYR A 76 7.99 9.69 5.51
CA TYR A 76 8.34 10.40 6.74
C TYR A 76 9.85 10.38 7.02
N GLY A 77 10.52 9.24 6.80
CA GLY A 77 11.98 9.14 6.93
C GLY A 77 12.54 9.44 8.32
N HIS A 78 11.74 9.29 9.38
CA HIS A 78 12.13 9.65 10.75
C HIS A 78 13.16 8.68 11.36
N MET A 79 13.10 7.40 10.98
CA MET A 79 14.00 6.37 11.51
C MET A 79 15.31 6.32 10.70
N PRO A 80 16.48 6.61 11.31
CA PRO A 80 17.75 6.56 10.62
C PRO A 80 18.08 5.16 10.08
N GLY A 81 18.78 5.10 8.95
CA GLY A 81 19.30 3.85 8.39
C GLY A 81 18.28 2.95 7.67
N LEU A 82 17.01 3.36 7.59
CA LEU A 82 16.03 2.67 6.77
C LEU A 82 16.10 3.12 5.30
N PRO A 83 16.04 2.18 4.33
CA PRO A 83 15.89 2.52 2.93
C PRO A 83 14.68 3.43 2.67
N VAL A 84 14.73 4.22 1.60
CA VAL A 84 13.59 5.01 1.10
C VAL A 84 12.36 4.12 1.02
N HIS A 85 11.27 4.54 1.65
CA HIS A 85 9.99 3.84 1.60
C HIS A 85 8.81 4.81 1.68
N PHE A 86 7.68 4.38 1.13
CA PHE A 86 6.41 5.10 1.13
C PHE A 86 5.37 4.27 1.85
N HIS A 87 4.54 4.94 2.63
CA HIS A 87 3.31 4.41 3.19
C HIS A 87 2.20 4.64 2.17
N LEU A 88 1.51 3.57 1.78
CA LEU A 88 0.30 3.62 0.96
C LEU A 88 -0.86 3.14 1.83
N MET A 89 -1.65 4.08 2.32
CA MET A 89 -2.68 3.85 3.31
C MET A 89 -4.06 4.02 2.67
N PRO A 90 -4.83 2.93 2.47
CA PRO A 90 -6.20 3.03 1.99
C PRO A 90 -7.10 3.51 3.15
N LEU A 91 -7.83 4.61 2.94
CA LEU A 91 -8.79 5.14 3.89
C LEU A 91 -10.19 4.79 3.41
N TYR A 92 -10.88 3.96 4.18
CA TYR A 92 -12.25 3.54 3.89
C TYR A 92 -13.25 4.42 4.64
N ASP A 93 -14.49 4.50 4.15
CA ASP A 93 -15.56 5.26 4.83
C ASP A 93 -15.73 4.79 6.29
N TRP A 94 -15.68 3.47 6.54
CA TRP A 94 -15.78 2.92 7.88
C TRP A 94 -14.60 3.26 8.81
N VAL A 95 -13.43 3.58 8.27
CA VAL A 95 -12.29 4.05 9.09
C VAL A 95 -12.54 5.48 9.55
N GLU A 96 -13.09 6.32 8.67
CA GLU A 96 -13.47 7.69 8.99
C GLU A 96 -14.62 7.72 10.00
N GLU A 97 -15.61 6.85 9.86
CA GLU A 97 -16.68 6.66 10.86
C GLU A 97 -16.12 6.32 12.25
N LEU A 98 -15.22 5.33 12.34
CA LEU A 98 -14.58 4.95 13.61
C LEU A 98 -13.77 6.10 14.22
N PHE A 99 -13.12 6.91 13.39
CA PHE A 99 -12.42 8.11 13.85
C PHE A 99 -13.41 9.09 14.50
N TRP A 100 -14.54 9.36 13.85
CA TRP A 100 -15.57 10.28 14.36
C TRP A 100 -16.28 9.77 15.61
N GLU A 101 -16.52 8.47 15.72
CA GLU A 101 -17.13 7.82 16.88
C GLU A 101 -16.22 7.85 18.12
N ASP A 102 -14.89 7.84 17.95
CA ASP A 102 -13.96 7.87 19.06
C ASP A 102 -13.81 9.28 19.66
N THR A 103 -14.37 9.45 20.86
CA THR A 103 -14.39 10.72 21.58
C THR A 103 -13.00 11.24 21.94
N ARG A 104 -11.99 10.37 22.05
CA ARG A 104 -10.60 10.76 22.36
C ARG A 104 -10.01 11.64 21.25
N TYR A 105 -10.37 11.39 20.00
CA TYR A 105 -9.86 12.11 18.85
C TYR A 105 -10.56 13.46 18.62
N ARG A 106 -11.69 13.73 19.28
CA ARG A 106 -12.37 15.03 19.19
C ARG A 106 -11.51 16.16 19.78
N THR A 107 -10.62 15.85 20.72
CA THR A 107 -9.61 16.79 21.23
C THR A 107 -8.78 17.41 20.11
N LEU A 108 -8.57 16.72 18.98
CA LEU A 108 -7.79 17.25 17.87
C LEU A 108 -8.40 18.51 17.26
N GLN A 109 -9.73 18.65 17.30
CA GLN A 109 -10.45 19.84 16.83
C GLN A 109 -10.08 21.11 17.62
N GLN A 110 -9.50 20.97 18.81
CA GLN A 110 -9.05 22.10 19.63
C GLN A 110 -7.71 22.68 19.16
N PHE A 111 -6.94 21.94 18.36
CA PHE A 111 -5.66 22.41 17.81
C PHE A 111 -5.81 23.08 16.44
N GLY A 112 -6.92 22.83 15.74
CA GLY A 112 -7.21 23.36 14.41
C GLY A 112 -7.90 24.72 14.41
N VAL A 113 -8.11 25.26 13.20
CA VAL A 113 -8.97 26.44 13.01
C VAL A 113 -10.43 25.98 13.05
N PRO A 114 -11.31 26.61 13.85
CA PRO A 114 -12.72 26.25 13.89
C PRO A 114 -13.37 26.34 12.51
N THR A 115 -14.03 25.27 12.08
CA THR A 115 -14.81 25.20 10.84
C THR A 115 -16.30 25.10 11.15
N ALA A 116 -17.15 25.59 10.23
CA ALA A 116 -18.60 25.51 10.38
C ALA A 116 -19.13 24.06 10.32
N GLU A 117 -18.47 23.22 9.52
CA GLU A 117 -18.73 21.78 9.45
C GLU A 117 -17.53 21.01 10.04
N PRO A 118 -17.76 19.97 10.86
CA PRO A 118 -16.69 19.12 11.35
C PRO A 118 -16.09 18.35 10.17
N LEU A 119 -14.88 18.75 9.77
CA LEU A 119 -14.06 18.07 8.77
C LEU A 119 -12.85 17.44 9.46
N THR A 120 -12.28 16.42 8.83
CA THR A 120 -11.00 15.84 9.24
C THR A 120 -9.99 15.97 8.11
N ASP A 121 -8.71 16.06 8.46
CA ASP A 121 -7.62 16.15 7.49
C ASP A 121 -6.79 14.86 7.41
N GLY A 122 -5.82 14.86 6.49
CA GLY A 122 -4.95 13.70 6.29
C GLY A 122 -4.01 13.42 7.46
N ALA A 123 -3.64 14.43 8.24
CA ALA A 123 -2.76 14.25 9.40
C ALA A 123 -3.51 13.57 10.56
N GLU A 124 -4.75 13.99 10.83
CA GLU A 124 -5.60 13.39 11.85
C GLU A 124 -5.93 11.92 11.54
N LEU A 125 -6.35 11.62 10.30
CA LEU A 125 -6.64 10.24 9.90
C LEU A 125 -5.39 9.37 9.83
N THR A 126 -4.24 9.92 9.42
CA THR A 126 -2.96 9.19 9.48
C THR A 126 -2.60 8.83 10.93
N LEU A 127 -2.76 9.78 11.85
CA LEU A 127 -2.52 9.55 13.28
C LEU A 127 -3.45 8.46 13.82
N PHE A 128 -4.75 8.55 13.52
CA PHE A 128 -5.74 7.55 13.92
C PHE A 128 -5.37 6.15 13.42
N VAL A 129 -5.02 6.01 12.14
CA VAL A 129 -4.63 4.71 11.57
C VAL A 129 -3.39 4.14 12.25
N TRP A 130 -2.39 4.97 12.54
CA TRP A 130 -1.19 4.50 13.24
C TRP A 130 -1.48 4.03 14.66
N ARG A 131 -2.20 4.83 15.44
CA ARG A 131 -2.48 4.49 16.83
C ARG A 131 -3.42 3.30 16.93
N GLU A 132 -4.48 3.26 16.13
CA GLU A 132 -5.53 2.25 16.31
C GLU A 132 -5.30 0.96 15.51
N PHE A 133 -4.69 1.03 14.33
CA PHE A 133 -4.49 -0.16 13.49
C PHE A 133 -3.05 -0.67 13.46
N CYS A 134 -2.09 0.06 14.02
CA CYS A 134 -0.69 -0.40 14.02
C CYS A 134 -0.12 -0.60 15.44
N GLU A 135 -0.43 0.31 16.38
CA GLU A 135 0.19 0.28 17.70
C GLU A 135 -0.70 -0.32 18.79
N ARG A 136 -2.02 -0.20 18.66
CA ARG A 136 -2.97 -0.75 19.61
C ARG A 136 -2.94 -2.28 19.61
N ALA A 137 -2.83 -2.87 20.80
CA ALA A 137 -2.75 -4.33 20.97
C ALA A 137 -4.01 -5.07 20.49
N ASP A 138 -5.18 -4.44 20.66
CA ASP A 138 -6.48 -4.93 20.18
C ASP A 138 -7.08 -3.90 19.22
N PRO A 139 -6.77 -3.99 17.91
CA PRO A 139 -7.17 -3.00 16.91
C PRO A 139 -8.69 -3.04 16.66
N PRO A 140 -9.28 -1.94 16.14
CA PRO A 140 -10.69 -1.93 15.77
C PRO A 140 -11.06 -3.04 14.78
N ALA A 141 -12.31 -3.50 14.86
CA ALA A 141 -12.82 -4.52 13.95
C ALA A 141 -12.78 -4.03 12.50
N VAL A 142 -12.14 -4.81 11.63
CA VAL A 142 -12.09 -4.57 10.20
C VAL A 142 -13.45 -4.86 9.57
N ARG A 143 -13.89 -4.01 8.64
CA ARG A 143 -15.10 -4.22 7.84
C ARG A 143 -14.73 -4.57 6.40
N GLY A 144 -15.32 -5.62 5.85
CA GLY A 144 -15.07 -6.09 4.49
C GLY A 144 -13.88 -7.06 4.41
N MET A 145 -12.93 -6.76 3.53
CA MET A 145 -11.79 -7.64 3.27
C MET A 145 -10.81 -7.61 4.44
N ASP A 146 -10.36 -8.77 4.92
CA ASP A 146 -9.31 -8.84 5.92
C ASP A 146 -7.90 -8.63 5.33
N ARG A 147 -6.89 -8.54 6.20
CA ARG A 147 -5.49 -8.35 5.80
C ARG A 147 -4.97 -9.43 4.85
N GLN A 148 -5.29 -10.69 5.09
CA GLN A 148 -4.80 -11.81 4.27
C GLN A 148 -5.48 -11.84 2.92
N GLN A 149 -6.79 -11.57 2.89
CA GLN A 149 -7.56 -11.44 1.67
C GLN A 149 -7.04 -10.27 0.81
N ALA A 150 -6.68 -9.14 1.43
CA ALA A 150 -6.09 -7.99 0.74
C ALA A 150 -4.74 -8.33 0.11
N ILE A 151 -3.84 -8.97 0.87
CA ILE A 151 -2.55 -9.45 0.34
C ILE A 151 -2.76 -10.40 -0.84
N ALA A 152 -3.65 -11.39 -0.70
CA ALA A 152 -3.93 -12.36 -1.75
C ALA A 152 -4.56 -11.73 -2.99
N GLY A 153 -5.47 -10.79 -2.82
CA GLY A 153 -6.11 -10.05 -3.92
C GLY A 153 -5.11 -9.21 -4.69
N LEU A 154 -4.26 -8.43 -3.99
CA LEU A 154 -3.24 -7.61 -4.62
C LEU A 154 -2.19 -8.48 -5.33
N ARG A 155 -1.76 -9.59 -4.73
CA ARG A 155 -0.87 -10.56 -5.41
C ARG A 155 -1.43 -11.00 -6.76
N ARG A 156 -2.72 -11.38 -6.81
CA ARG A 156 -3.39 -11.77 -8.07
C ARG A 156 -3.42 -10.61 -9.07
N ALA A 157 -3.73 -9.40 -8.63
CA ALA A 157 -3.73 -8.20 -9.48
C ALA A 157 -2.34 -7.88 -10.07
N PHE A 158 -1.28 -8.20 -9.34
CA PHE A 158 0.10 -8.09 -9.82
C PHE A 158 0.59 -9.27 -10.67
N GLY A 159 -0.27 -10.27 -10.92
CA GLY A 159 0.05 -11.47 -11.72
C GLY A 159 0.85 -12.53 -10.96
N TYR A 160 0.94 -12.43 -9.63
CA TYR A 160 1.65 -13.42 -8.82
C TYR A 160 0.91 -14.77 -8.87
N GLY A 161 1.58 -15.80 -9.39
CA GLY A 161 1.01 -17.15 -9.57
C GLY A 161 0.30 -17.39 -10.91
N VAL A 162 0.29 -16.43 -11.83
CA VAL A 162 -0.17 -16.65 -13.22
C VAL A 162 1.04 -17.02 -14.06
N GLN A 163 1.12 -18.28 -14.51
CA GLN A 163 2.11 -18.65 -15.53
C GLN A 163 1.87 -17.78 -16.78
N PRO A 164 2.93 -17.31 -17.47
CA PRO A 164 2.76 -16.59 -18.72
C PRO A 164 1.94 -17.47 -19.67
N ARG A 165 0.89 -16.91 -20.28
CA ARG A 165 0.29 -17.57 -21.44
C ARG A 165 1.37 -17.65 -22.50
N THR A 166 1.90 -18.84 -22.73
CA THR A 166 2.73 -19.10 -23.91
C THR A 166 1.86 -18.81 -25.12
N SER A 167 2.17 -17.75 -25.84
CA SER A 167 1.61 -17.50 -27.16
C SER A 167 2.12 -18.62 -28.07
N SER A 168 1.28 -19.61 -28.33
CA SER A 168 1.48 -20.53 -29.45
C SER A 168 1.35 -19.70 -30.74
N GLY A 169 2.48 -19.27 -31.28
CA GLY A 169 2.62 -18.81 -32.65
C GLY A 169 2.42 -19.98 -33.63
N PRO A 170 2.11 -19.69 -34.91
CA PRO A 170 1.38 -20.58 -35.78
C PRO A 170 2.22 -21.78 -36.23
N ASP A 171 1.55 -22.92 -36.38
CA ASP A 171 2.09 -24.13 -36.99
C ASP A 171 2.60 -23.80 -38.41
N SER A 172 3.91 -23.85 -38.57
CA SER A 172 4.55 -23.94 -39.87
C SER A 172 4.41 -25.38 -40.39
N GLU A 173 3.32 -25.67 -41.08
CA GLU A 173 3.27 -26.84 -41.95
C GLU A 173 3.90 -26.48 -43.30
N SER A 174 5.15 -26.90 -43.49
CA SER A 174 5.67 -27.16 -44.83
C SER A 174 6.22 -28.57 -44.93
N ALA A 175 5.47 -29.38 -45.69
CA ALA A 175 5.90 -30.44 -46.61
C ALA A 175 6.51 -31.73 -46.04
N GLN A 176 5.87 -32.87 -46.33
CA GLN A 176 6.25 -33.79 -47.42
C GLN A 176 5.41 -35.08 -47.34
N ASP A 177 4.71 -35.43 -48.44
CA ASP A 177 4.72 -36.76 -49.08
C ASP A 177 3.54 -36.91 -50.07
N ALA A 178 3.84 -36.71 -51.36
CA ALA A 178 3.33 -37.42 -52.57
C ALA A 178 3.65 -36.62 -53.84
#